data_AF-A0A7X8DVR7-F1
#
_entry.id   AF-A0A7X8DVR7-F1
#
_cell.length_a   1.000
_cell.length_b   1.000
_cell.length_c   1.000
_cell.angle_alpha   90.00
_cell.angle_beta   90.00
_cell.angle_gamma   90.00
#
_symmetry.space_group_name_H-M   'P 1'
#
loop_
_entity.id
_entity.type
_entity.pdbx_description
1 polymer ?
#
loop_
_entity_poly.entity_id
_entity_poly.type
_entity_poly.pdbx_seq_one_letter_code
_entity_poly.pdbx_strand_id
1 'polypeptide(L)' 'MNMANPYPNPMAMPMYNMPPEIQLARAYVPDQPYERLFPLNEALKKGTLFPNLYQPYMQKRN' A
#
# COMPACT_ATOMS: atom_id res chain seq x y z
N MET A 1 32.44 -11.35 -36.10
CA MET A 1 31.73 -10.22 -35.45
C MET A 1 30.87 -10.80 -34.36
N ASN A 2 31.27 -10.63 -33.09
CA ASN A 2 30.50 -11.08 -31.94
C ASN A 2 29.49 -9.98 -31.60
N MET A 3 28.23 -10.14 -32.03
CA MET A 3 27.15 -9.26 -31.60
C MET A 3 26.85 -9.57 -30.13
N ALA A 4 27.16 -8.63 -29.24
CA ALA A 4 26.79 -8.73 -27.84
C ALA A 4 25.27 -8.94 -27.73
N ASN A 5 24.85 -9.89 -26.89
CA ASN A 5 23.44 -10.20 -26.71
C ASN A 5 22.69 -8.94 -26.22
N PRO A 6 21.69 -8.42 -26.96
CA PRO A 6 21.07 -7.12 -26.66
C PRO A 6 20.13 -7.16 -25.46
N TYR A 7 19.87 -8.34 -24.89
CA TYR A 7 19.01 -8.50 -23.72
C TYR A 7 19.87 -8.56 -22.46
N PRO A 8 19.74 -7.57 -21.54
CA PRO A 8 20.41 -7.65 -20.26
C PRO A 8 19.86 -8.88 -19.51
N ASN A 9 20.76 -9.65 -18.90
CA ASN A 9 20.38 -10.74 -18.03
C ASN A 9 19.43 -10.19 -16.95
N PRO A 10 18.19 -10.71 -16.78
CA PRO A 10 17.25 -10.21 -15.78
C PRO A 10 17.76 -10.34 -14.34
N MET A 11 18.78 -11.17 -14.10
CA MET A 11 19.50 -11.27 -12.82
C MET A 11 20.61 -10.21 -12.65
N ALA A 12 20.87 -9.38 -13.65
CA ALA A 12 21.81 -8.25 -13.58
C ALA A 12 21.18 -6.98 -12.96
N MET A 13 20.01 -7.09 -12.32
CA MET A 13 19.62 -6.12 -11.31
C MET A 13 20.68 -6.17 -10.20
N PRO A 14 21.35 -5.05 -9.87
CA PRO A 14 22.37 -5.05 -8.83
C PRO A 14 21.70 -5.26 -7.47
N MET A 15 21.53 -6.53 -7.09
CA MET A 15 21.27 -6.96 -5.71
C MET A 15 22.37 -6.47 -4.75
N TYR A 16 23.50 -5.97 -5.28
CA TYR A 16 24.72 -5.60 -4.56
C TYR A 16 24.64 -4.31 -3.74
N ASN A 17 23.52 -3.56 -3.77
CA ASN A 17 23.37 -2.31 -3.01
C ASN A 17 22.15 -2.29 -2.08
N MET A 18 21.50 -3.43 -1.84
CA MET A 18 20.49 -3.54 -0.78
C MET A 18 21.24 -3.59 0.57
N PRO A 19 21.08 -2.59 1.48
CA PRO A 19 21.65 -2.69 2.81
C PRO A 19 21.30 -4.05 3.44
N PRO A 20 22.25 -4.71 4.12
CA PRO A 20 22.07 -6.06 4.66
C PRO A 20 20.92 -6.17 5.68
N GLU A 21 20.39 -5.03 6.11
CA GLU A 21 19.33 -4.89 7.12
C GLU A 21 17.95 -4.62 6.51
N ILE A 22 17.78 -4.70 5.18
CA ILE A 22 16.46 -4.52 4.57
C ILE A 22 15.54 -5.66 5.00
N GLN A 23 14.57 -5.31 5.83
CA GLN A 23 13.50 -6.22 6.20
C GLN A 23 12.42 -6.20 5.13
N LEU A 24 11.87 -7.37 4.83
CA LEU A 24 10.68 -7.47 4.01
C LEU A 24 9.51 -6.75 4.68
N ALA A 25 8.63 -6.15 3.88
CA ALA A 25 7.39 -5.57 4.37
C ALA A 25 6.58 -6.67 5.08
N ARG A 26 6.10 -6.36 6.29
CA ARG A 26 5.23 -7.26 7.05
C ARG A 26 3.79 -6.80 6.90
N ALA A 27 2.89 -7.72 6.61
CA ALA A 27 1.47 -7.45 6.74
C ALA A 27 1.12 -7.31 8.23
N TYR A 28 0.41 -6.24 8.57
CA TYR A 28 -0.10 -6.02 9.93
C TYR A 28 -1.61 -5.83 9.85
N VAL A 29 -2.35 -6.58 10.68
CA VAL A 29 -3.79 -6.42 10.85
C VAL A 29 -4.01 -5.85 12.25
N PRO A 30 -4.32 -4.55 12.38
CA PRO A 30 -4.59 -3.97 13.69
C PRO A 30 -5.87 -4.54 14.29
N ASP A 31 -5.93 -4.60 15.62
CA ASP A 31 -7.19 -4.83 16.33
C ASP A 31 -8.17 -3.70 16.01
N GLN A 32 -9.28 -4.04 15.37
CA GLN A 32 -10.31 -3.08 15.01
C GLN A 32 -11.44 -3.13 16.05
N PRO A 33 -11.60 -2.08 16.89
CA PRO A 33 -12.72 -2.04 17.82
C PRO A 33 -14.05 -1.93 17.06
N TYR A 34 -15.07 -2.62 17.56
CA TYR A 34 -16.43 -2.39 17.08
C TYR A 34 -16.96 -1.08 17.64
N GLU A 35 -17.47 -0.21 16.77
CA GLU A 35 -18.00 1.10 17.15
C GLU A 35 -19.32 1.41 16.42
N ARG A 36 -19.75 2.67 16.49
CA ARG A 36 -20.96 3.13 15.81
C ARG A 36 -20.82 2.98 14.30
N LEU A 37 -21.92 2.66 13.63
CA LEU A 37 -21.94 2.50 12.19
C LEU A 37 -22.51 3.75 11.54
N PHE A 38 -21.99 4.10 10.36
CA PHE A 38 -22.71 5.04 9.50
C PHE A 38 -24.06 4.43 9.04
N PRO A 39 -25.09 5.27 8.85
CA PRO A 39 -26.26 4.87 8.07
C PRO A 39 -25.84 4.37 6.68
N LEU A 40 -26.58 3.41 6.12
CA LEU A 40 -26.21 2.74 4.86
C LEU A 40 -25.94 3.71 3.70
N ASN A 41 -26.80 4.72 3.54
CA ASN A 41 -26.66 5.73 2.49
C ASN A 41 -25.38 6.58 2.64
N GLU A 42 -24.90 6.78 3.86
CA GLU A 42 -23.66 7.50 4.15
C GLU A 42 -22.45 6.59 3.98
N ALA A 43 -22.53 5.35 4.48
CA ALA A 43 -21.47 4.34 4.34
C ALA A 43 -21.09 4.10 2.87
N LEU A 44 -22.11 3.96 2.00
CA LEU A 44 -21.90 3.79 0.56
C LEU A 44 -21.22 5.00 -0.10
N LYS A 45 -21.51 6.22 0.36
CA LYS A 45 -20.86 7.44 -0.16
C LYS A 45 -19.42 7.58 0.34
N LYS A 46 -19.15 7.16 1.57
CA LYS A 46 -17.83 7.28 2.21
C LYS A 46 -16.89 6.12 1.88
N GLY A 47 -17.41 4.98 1.42
CA GLY A 47 -16.63 3.77 1.12
C GLY A 47 -16.21 2.99 2.37
N THR A 48 -16.77 3.30 3.55
CA THR A 48 -16.54 2.59 4.80
C THR A 48 -17.80 2.62 5.66
N LEU A 49 -18.05 1.54 6.40
CA LEU A 49 -19.13 1.48 7.38
C LEU A 49 -18.75 2.12 8.72
N PHE A 50 -17.46 2.13 9.04
CA PHE A 50 -16.93 2.55 10.33
C PHE A 50 -16.37 3.99 10.24
N PRO A 51 -16.87 4.94 11.07
CA PRO A 51 -16.38 6.31 11.13
C PRO A 51 -14.89 6.47 11.39
N ASN A 52 -14.30 5.66 12.26
CA ASN A 52 -12.87 5.69 12.58
C ASN A 52 -11.97 5.32 11.38
N LEU A 53 -12.50 4.61 10.38
CA LEU A 53 -11.79 4.26 9.15
C LEU A 53 -11.99 5.31 8.04
N TYR A 54 -12.83 6.33 8.26
CA TYR A 54 -13.10 7.32 7.21
C TYR A 54 -11.94 8.30 7.03
N GLN A 55 -11.19 8.12 5.94
CA GLN A 55 -10.02 8.94 5.58
C GLN A 55 -10.18 9.52 4.16
N PRO A 56 -10.84 10.69 3.99
CA PRO A 56 -11.00 11.30 2.67
C PRO A 56 -9.66 11.82 2.13
N TYR A 57 -9.40 11.59 0.84
CA TYR A 57 -8.16 12.02 0.17
C TYR A 57 -8.01 13.55 0.13
N MET A 58 -9.12 14.27 -0.08
CA MET A 58 -9.15 15.72 0.00
C MET A 58 -9.70 16.14 1.37
N GLN A 59 -8.85 16.74 2.20
CA GLN A 59 -9.31 17.42 3.39
C GLN A 59 -10.12 18.64 2.97
N LYS A 60 -11.32 18.81 3.52
CA LYS A 60 -12.03 20.09 3.40
C LYS A 60 -11.18 21.15 4.09
N ARG A 61 -10.67 22.12 3.32
CA ARG A 61 -10.06 23.33 3.88
C ARG A 61 -11.19 24.18 4.45
N ASN A 62 -11.06 24.56 5.72
CA ASN A 62 -11.95 25.50 6.40
C ASN A 62 -11.63 26.94 6.00
#